data_AF-A0A4R4UEL1-F1
#
_entry.id   AF-A0A4R4UEL1-F1
#
_cell.length_a   1.000
_cell.length_b   1.000
_cell.length_c   1.000
_cell.angle_alpha   90.00
_cell.angle_beta   90.00
_cell.angle_gamma   90.00
#
_symmetry.space_group_name_H-M   'P 1'
#
loop_
_entity.id
_entity.type
_entity.pdbx_description
1 polymer ?
#
loop_
_entity_poly.entity_id
_entity_poly.type
_entity_poly.pdbx_seq_one_letter_code
_entity_poly.pdbx_strand_id
1 'polypeptide(L)'
;MHHANHFYGHAHVLARYCGLGDGHPPRINGYVQHGWNIGDGLAPGHPYAERTPSLLWSDQTRRRAWSVGRRNVVTIGAPFAYLLDLRRDDPPEPHREGTIWYPFHGWEGQHVKGDHKELIARIQATEPGPVTICLYWHEYGMRRVRRLYENAGFRVICHGYRGHWWKDTDPFFLDKQLSELRRHRRVASNRLTSAIFYGIAAGCEPAVYGDPMILSDEDPTFGGTARIRRQWPELHGESVDQTTAVEIARAELGTDHRCTPAELRELLGWANLQEDDVDD
;
A
#
# COMPACT_ATOMS: atom_id res chain seq x y z
N MET A 1 -0.37 18.00 -13.02
CA MET A 1 -0.81 17.06 -11.97
C MET A 1 -0.03 15.79 -12.16
N HIS A 2 0.61 15.26 -11.12
CA HIS A 2 1.22 13.93 -11.27
C HIS A 2 0.11 12.89 -11.20
N HIS A 3 -0.10 12.19 -12.30
CA HIS A 3 -1.25 11.33 -12.50
C HIS A 3 -1.33 10.20 -11.45
N ALA A 4 -0.17 9.72 -10.99
CA ALA A 4 -0.11 8.65 -10.01
C ALA A 4 -0.67 9.05 -8.63
N ASN A 5 -0.89 10.34 -8.35
CA ASN A 5 -1.54 10.78 -7.11
C ASN A 5 -2.96 10.20 -6.95
N HIS A 6 -3.59 9.76 -8.04
CA HIS A 6 -4.91 9.12 -8.00
C HIS A 6 -4.85 7.58 -7.90
N PHE A 7 -3.67 6.98 -8.07
CA PHE A 7 -3.54 5.52 -7.96
C PHE A 7 -3.98 5.05 -6.58
N TYR A 8 -4.69 3.93 -6.58
CA TYR A 8 -5.23 3.30 -5.37
C TYR A 8 -6.18 4.23 -4.57
N GLY A 9 -6.73 5.28 -5.18
CA GLY A 9 -7.63 6.20 -4.48
C GLY A 9 -6.93 7.15 -3.50
N HIS A 10 -5.59 7.31 -3.57
CA HIS A 10 -4.83 8.16 -2.65
C HIS A 10 -5.40 9.59 -2.56
N ALA A 11 -5.56 10.27 -3.70
CA ALA A 11 -6.12 11.62 -3.74
C ALA A 11 -7.54 11.69 -3.17
N HIS A 12 -8.37 10.65 -3.36
CA HIS A 12 -9.73 10.60 -2.81
C HIS A 12 -9.73 10.47 -1.28
N VAL A 13 -8.86 9.63 -0.72
CA VAL A 13 -8.69 9.53 0.74
C VAL A 13 -8.27 10.87 1.35
N LEU A 14 -7.28 11.54 0.75
CA LEU A 14 -6.80 12.82 1.25
C LEU A 14 -7.87 13.93 1.13
N ALA A 15 -8.63 13.96 0.02
CA ALA A 15 -9.73 14.91 -0.17
C ALA A 15 -10.84 14.74 0.88
N ARG A 16 -11.28 13.49 1.13
CA ARG A 16 -12.26 13.18 2.19
C ARG A 16 -11.77 13.60 3.56
N TYR A 17 -10.50 13.31 3.89
CA TYR A 17 -9.90 13.74 5.16
C TYR A 17 -9.87 15.27 5.31
N CYS A 18 -9.73 16.00 4.21
CA CYS A 18 -9.76 17.45 4.18
C CYS A 18 -11.17 18.07 4.14
N GLY A 19 -12.24 17.27 4.16
CA GLY A 19 -13.62 17.76 4.10
C GLY A 19 -14.11 18.16 2.71
N LEU A 20 -13.47 17.66 1.64
CA LEU A 20 -13.80 18.00 0.25
C LEU A 20 -14.70 16.94 -0.43
N GLY A 21 -15.39 16.11 0.35
CA GLY A 21 -16.34 15.11 -0.12
C GLY A 21 -15.77 13.90 -0.89
N ASP A 22 -16.68 13.11 -1.44
CA ASP A 22 -16.41 11.87 -2.21
C ASP A 22 -16.23 12.12 -3.72
N GLY A 23 -16.31 13.38 -4.14
CA GLY A 23 -16.22 13.80 -5.54
C GLY A 23 -14.85 13.59 -6.18
N HIS A 24 -14.65 14.21 -7.35
CA HIS A 24 -13.35 14.18 -8.00
C HIS A 24 -12.36 15.08 -7.22
N PRO A 25 -11.26 14.54 -6.68
CA PRO A 25 -10.39 15.29 -5.80
C PRO A 25 -9.68 16.39 -6.60
N PRO A 26 -9.46 17.57 -6.00
CA PRO A 26 -8.73 18.64 -6.67
C PRO A 26 -7.28 18.24 -6.97
N ARG A 27 -6.63 19.01 -7.83
CA ARG A 27 -5.22 18.79 -8.15
C ARG A 27 -4.35 18.94 -6.90
N ILE A 28 -3.55 17.92 -6.60
CA ILE A 28 -2.47 18.01 -5.60
C ILE A 28 -1.26 18.77 -6.18
N ASN A 29 -0.78 19.76 -5.44
CA ASN A 29 0.46 20.51 -5.72
C ASN A 29 1.71 19.78 -5.19
N GLY A 30 1.92 18.55 -5.65
CA GLY A 30 2.99 17.69 -5.15
C GLY A 30 2.98 16.30 -5.77
N TYR A 31 3.97 15.50 -5.39
CA TYR A 31 4.06 14.07 -5.70
C TYR A 31 3.85 13.27 -4.43
N VAL A 32 2.70 12.62 -4.26
CA VAL A 32 2.45 11.78 -3.10
C VAL A 32 3.18 10.45 -3.29
N GLN A 33 3.93 9.98 -2.29
CA GLN A 33 4.49 8.63 -2.31
C GLN A 33 3.36 7.60 -2.54
N HIS A 34 3.52 6.76 -3.55
CA HIS A 34 2.45 5.85 -4.02
C HIS A 34 2.49 4.47 -3.35
N GLY A 35 3.62 4.11 -2.75
CA GLY A 35 3.83 2.80 -2.17
C GLY A 35 5.06 2.81 -1.27
N TRP A 36 5.14 1.81 -0.40
CA TRP A 36 6.33 1.55 0.37
C TRP A 36 7.46 1.08 -0.55
N ASN A 37 8.65 1.64 -0.37
CA ASN A 37 9.87 1.12 -0.96
C ASN A 37 11.06 1.40 -0.02
N ILE A 38 12.14 0.65 -0.21
CA ILE A 38 13.38 0.78 0.58
C ILE A 38 14.20 2.04 0.23
N GLY A 39 13.87 2.69 -0.88
CA GLY A 39 14.57 3.86 -1.39
C GLY A 39 14.04 5.17 -0.79
N ASP A 40 13.84 6.14 -1.67
CA ASP A 40 13.45 7.52 -1.37
C ASP A 40 11.93 7.76 -1.38
N GLY A 41 11.13 6.69 -1.45
CA GLY A 41 9.67 6.78 -1.54
C GLY A 41 9.15 7.12 -2.95
N LEU A 42 10.04 7.23 -3.93
CA LEU A 42 9.71 7.64 -5.29
C LEU A 42 10.01 6.52 -6.29
N ALA A 43 9.38 6.59 -7.46
CA ALA A 43 9.53 5.58 -8.49
C ALA A 43 10.87 5.77 -9.25
N PRO A 44 11.58 4.68 -9.59
CA PRO A 44 12.75 4.71 -10.45
C PRO A 44 12.48 5.44 -11.77
N GLY A 45 13.45 6.20 -12.27
CA GLY A 45 13.44 6.70 -13.65
C GLY A 45 12.31 7.67 -14.00
N HIS A 46 11.48 8.10 -13.04
CA HIS A 46 10.44 9.07 -13.30
C HIS A 46 11.02 10.50 -13.20
N PRO A 47 10.83 11.36 -14.23
CA PRO A 47 11.26 12.75 -14.14
C PRO A 47 10.35 13.52 -13.18
N TYR A 48 10.96 14.13 -12.16
CA TYR A 48 10.26 14.97 -11.18
C TYR A 48 10.50 16.44 -11.49
N ALA A 49 9.45 17.26 -11.46
CA ALA A 49 9.58 18.70 -11.67
C ALA A 49 10.30 19.35 -10.47
N GLU A 50 11.36 20.10 -10.74
CA GLU A 50 12.29 20.64 -9.71
C GLU A 50 11.60 21.45 -8.60
N ARG A 51 10.51 22.15 -8.91
CA ARG A 51 9.79 23.04 -7.96
C ARG A 51 8.57 22.40 -7.32
N THR A 52 8.31 21.13 -7.56
CA THR A 52 7.14 20.44 -7.01
C THR A 52 7.58 19.52 -5.88
N PRO A 53 7.05 19.70 -4.65
CA PRO A 53 7.48 18.91 -3.50
C PRO A 53 7.08 17.45 -3.66
N SER A 54 7.91 16.53 -3.15
CA SER A 54 7.48 15.16 -2.90
C SER A 54 6.94 15.04 -1.47
N LEU A 55 5.76 14.46 -1.34
CA LEU A 55 5.01 14.27 -0.11
C LEU A 55 5.17 12.81 0.30
N LEU A 56 6.06 12.58 1.26
CA LEU A 56 6.55 11.26 1.68
C LEU A 56 5.82 10.78 2.94
N TRP A 57 5.78 9.46 3.14
CA TRP A 57 5.04 8.89 4.26
C TRP A 57 5.74 9.11 5.59
N SER A 58 7.06 8.90 5.66
CA SER A 58 7.79 8.88 6.94
C SER A 58 9.06 9.71 6.91
N ASP A 59 9.51 10.14 8.10
CA ASP A 59 10.81 10.81 8.24
C ASP A 59 11.98 9.90 7.82
N GLN A 60 11.85 8.58 7.99
CA GLN A 60 12.84 7.63 7.48
C GLN A 60 12.98 7.72 5.97
N THR A 61 11.84 7.71 5.24
CA THR A 61 11.82 7.87 3.78
C THR A 61 12.38 9.24 3.38
N ARG A 62 12.01 10.30 4.11
CA ARG A 62 12.55 11.66 3.90
C ARG A 62 14.08 11.71 4.02
N ARG A 63 14.66 11.06 5.04
CA ARG A 63 16.11 10.96 5.22
C ARG A 63 16.79 10.22 4.07
N ARG A 64 16.18 9.12 3.59
CA ARG A 64 16.67 8.38 2.41
C ARG A 64 16.60 9.24 1.14
N ALA A 65 15.53 10.01 0.95
CA ALA A 65 15.42 10.98 -0.14
C ALA A 65 16.51 12.06 -0.05
N TRP A 66 16.79 12.57 1.15
CA TRP A 66 17.88 13.53 1.38
C TRP A 66 19.26 12.93 1.08
N SER A 67 19.53 11.67 1.44
CA SER A 67 20.85 11.09 1.17
C SER A 67 21.14 10.93 -0.33
N VAL A 68 20.11 10.82 -1.18
CA VAL A 68 20.25 10.76 -2.64
C VAL A 68 20.07 12.12 -3.34
N GLY A 69 20.12 13.22 -2.58
CA GLY A 69 20.13 14.57 -3.15
C GLY A 69 18.75 15.24 -3.32
N ARG A 70 17.64 14.58 -2.99
CA ARG A 70 16.31 15.19 -3.06
C ARG A 70 16.07 16.08 -1.84
N ARG A 71 15.93 17.38 -2.06
CA ARG A 71 15.77 18.38 -0.98
C ARG A 71 14.34 18.89 -0.83
N ASN A 72 13.59 18.98 -1.93
CA ASN A 72 12.20 19.45 -1.93
C ASN A 72 11.24 18.32 -1.55
N VAL A 73 11.32 17.88 -0.29
CA VAL A 73 10.53 16.76 0.24
C VAL A 73 9.91 17.12 1.60
N VAL A 74 8.67 16.69 1.82
CA VAL A 74 7.88 16.94 3.02
C VAL A 74 7.28 15.62 3.50
N THR A 75 7.27 15.37 4.80
CA THR A 75 6.61 14.20 5.37
C THR A 75 5.15 14.53 5.69
N ILE A 76 4.22 13.68 5.26
CA ILE A 76 2.78 13.84 5.52
C ILE A 76 2.11 12.57 6.09
N GLY A 77 2.78 11.42 6.15
CA GLY A 77 2.10 10.15 6.46
C GLY A 77 1.51 9.48 5.21
N ALA A 78 1.28 8.17 5.30
CA ALA A 78 0.65 7.41 4.21
C ALA A 78 -0.84 7.78 4.08
N PRO A 79 -1.41 7.88 2.86
CA PRO A 79 -2.86 8.03 2.66
C PRO A 79 -3.68 6.99 3.44
N PHE A 80 -3.18 5.75 3.56
CA PHE A 80 -3.85 4.73 4.37
C PHE A 80 -3.98 5.10 5.87
N ALA A 81 -3.03 5.85 6.44
CA ALA A 81 -3.10 6.29 7.83
C ALA A 81 -4.22 7.34 8.04
N TYR A 82 -4.49 8.17 7.02
CA TYR A 82 -5.64 9.08 7.02
C TYR A 82 -6.97 8.33 6.88
N LEU A 83 -7.00 7.27 6.06
CA LEU A 83 -8.18 6.42 5.94
C LEU A 83 -8.54 5.71 7.26
N LEU A 84 -7.53 5.24 8.01
CA LEU A 84 -7.75 4.65 9.33
C LEU A 84 -8.42 5.63 10.30
N ASP A 85 -8.05 6.91 10.24
CA ASP A 85 -8.64 7.97 11.06
C ASP A 85 -10.05 8.33 10.61
N LEU A 86 -10.29 8.43 9.30
CA LEU A 86 -11.64 8.62 8.73
C LEU A 86 -12.60 7.51 9.15
N ARG A 87 -12.10 6.26 9.27
CA ARG A 87 -12.89 5.09 9.64
C ARG A 87 -12.59 4.61 11.05
N ARG A 88 -12.25 5.52 11.98
CA ARG A 88 -11.97 5.19 13.38
C ARG A 88 -13.19 4.59 14.12
N ASP A 89 -14.39 5.02 13.73
CA ASP A 89 -15.65 4.59 14.37
C ASP A 89 -16.25 3.33 13.74
N ASP A 90 -15.57 2.77 12.75
CA ASP A 90 -15.88 1.48 12.14
C ASP A 90 -14.77 0.48 12.52
N PRO A 91 -14.82 -0.11 13.73
CA PRO A 91 -13.76 -0.99 14.19
C PRO A 91 -13.71 -2.30 13.38
N PRO A 92 -12.59 -3.06 13.46
CA PRO A 92 -12.53 -4.40 12.88
C PRO A 92 -13.66 -5.31 13.37
N GLU A 93 -14.02 -6.33 12.60
CA GLU A 93 -15.07 -7.28 13.00
C GLU A 93 -14.66 -7.99 14.32
N PRO A 94 -15.60 -8.26 15.26
CA PRO A 94 -15.26 -8.87 16.56
C PRO A 94 -14.60 -10.24 16.44
N HIS A 95 -14.92 -10.98 15.37
CA HIS A 95 -14.32 -12.27 15.07
C HIS A 95 -13.67 -12.22 13.69
N ARG A 96 -12.34 -12.02 13.69
CA ARG A 96 -11.52 -12.05 12.48
C ARG A 96 -11.03 -13.47 12.24
N GLU A 97 -11.18 -13.96 11.02
CA GLU A 97 -10.78 -15.32 10.65
C GLU A 97 -9.87 -15.30 9.41
N GLY A 98 -8.99 -16.29 9.32
CA GLY A 98 -8.24 -16.57 8.11
C GLY A 98 -7.17 -15.54 7.78
N THR A 99 -6.66 -15.67 6.56
CA THR A 99 -5.50 -14.93 6.06
C THR A 99 -5.82 -14.26 4.75
N ILE A 100 -5.59 -12.96 4.66
CA ILE A 100 -5.52 -12.28 3.38
C ILE A 100 -4.08 -12.28 2.89
N TRP A 101 -3.88 -12.87 1.72
CA TRP A 101 -2.58 -13.08 1.10
C TRP A 101 -2.41 -12.17 -0.11
N TYR A 102 -1.26 -11.50 -0.20
CA TYR A 102 -0.88 -10.64 -1.30
C TYR A 102 0.33 -11.23 -2.03
N PRO A 103 0.15 -12.02 -3.10
CA PRO A 103 1.27 -12.50 -3.89
C PRO A 103 2.04 -11.31 -4.48
N PHE A 104 3.36 -11.42 -4.51
CA PHE A 104 4.19 -10.51 -5.26
C PHE A 104 3.86 -10.62 -6.74
N HIS A 105 3.74 -9.47 -7.37
CA HIS A 105 3.28 -9.32 -8.75
C HIS A 105 4.20 -8.36 -9.49
N GLY A 106 4.26 -8.55 -10.80
CA GLY A 106 4.85 -7.57 -11.70
C GLY A 106 3.87 -6.43 -11.96
N TRP A 107 4.33 -5.41 -12.68
CA TRP A 107 3.47 -4.36 -13.22
C TRP A 107 3.47 -4.43 -14.75
N GLU A 108 2.75 -3.54 -15.43
CA GLU A 108 2.49 -3.63 -16.87
C GLU A 108 3.78 -3.65 -17.73
N GLY A 109 4.91 -3.20 -17.17
CA GLY A 109 6.23 -3.23 -17.81
C GLY A 109 7.19 -4.33 -17.37
N GLN A 110 6.83 -5.21 -16.42
CA GLN A 110 7.74 -6.25 -15.90
C GLN A 110 7.03 -7.58 -15.63
N HIS A 111 7.55 -8.67 -16.20
CA HIS A 111 7.04 -10.02 -15.97
C HIS A 111 7.78 -10.69 -14.80
N VAL A 112 7.02 -11.23 -13.84
CA VAL A 112 7.54 -12.06 -12.75
C VAL A 112 7.82 -13.46 -13.28
N LYS A 113 9.00 -14.00 -12.97
CA LYS A 113 9.28 -15.44 -13.01
C LYS A 113 9.18 -15.97 -11.58
N GLY A 114 8.17 -16.79 -11.32
CA GLY A 114 7.92 -17.39 -10.02
C GLY A 114 7.04 -18.62 -10.13
N ASP A 115 7.22 -19.58 -9.23
CA ASP A 115 6.39 -20.78 -9.21
C ASP A 115 5.14 -20.55 -8.33
N HIS A 116 4.04 -20.16 -8.97
CA HIS A 116 2.75 -20.02 -8.28
C HIS A 116 2.30 -21.32 -7.62
N LYS A 117 2.68 -22.50 -8.14
CA LYS A 117 2.27 -23.78 -7.54
C LYS A 117 3.02 -24.03 -6.23
N GLU A 118 4.32 -23.74 -6.21
CA GLU A 118 5.11 -23.83 -4.97
C GLU A 118 4.57 -22.87 -3.92
N LEU A 119 4.27 -21.63 -4.30
CA LEU A 119 3.67 -20.66 -3.39
C LEU A 119 2.31 -21.14 -2.86
N ILE A 120 1.43 -21.65 -3.73
CA ILE A 120 0.14 -22.23 -3.34
C ILE A 120 0.33 -23.36 -2.32
N ALA A 121 1.23 -24.31 -2.61
CA ALA A 121 1.51 -25.43 -1.72
C ALA A 121 2.03 -24.96 -0.35
N ARG A 122 2.90 -23.93 -0.33
CA ARG A 122 3.40 -23.35 0.91
C ARG A 122 2.29 -22.68 1.72
N ILE A 123 1.43 -21.89 1.08
CA ILE A 123 0.28 -21.26 1.73
C ILE A 123 -0.64 -22.31 2.36
N GLN A 124 -0.97 -23.39 1.64
CA GLN A 124 -1.81 -24.48 2.15
C GLN A 124 -1.18 -25.20 3.35
N ALA A 125 0.15 -25.31 3.39
CA ALA A 125 0.86 -25.97 4.48
C ALA A 125 0.98 -25.09 5.74
N THR A 126 1.02 -23.77 5.58
CA THR A 126 1.34 -22.82 6.65
C THR A 126 0.12 -22.09 7.22
N GLU A 127 -0.91 -21.82 6.41
CA GLU A 127 -2.08 -21.06 6.85
C GLU A 127 -3.13 -21.95 7.53
N PRO A 128 -3.54 -21.64 8.77
CA PRO A 128 -4.37 -22.54 9.59
C PRO A 128 -5.88 -22.47 9.27
N GLY A 129 -6.31 -21.57 8.38
CA GLY A 129 -7.72 -21.28 8.13
C GLY A 129 -7.98 -20.84 6.69
N PRO A 130 -9.18 -20.29 6.40
CA PRO A 130 -9.51 -19.85 5.05
C PRO A 130 -8.54 -18.78 4.57
N VAL A 131 -8.15 -18.87 3.29
CA VAL A 131 -7.24 -17.91 2.67
C VAL A 131 -7.94 -17.16 1.54
N THR A 132 -7.86 -15.83 1.59
CA THR A 132 -8.23 -14.93 0.51
C THR A 132 -6.97 -14.45 -0.20
N ILE A 133 -6.80 -14.81 -1.48
CA ILE A 133 -5.74 -14.28 -2.34
C ILE A 133 -6.21 -12.96 -2.95
N CYS A 134 -5.52 -11.87 -2.67
CA CYS A 134 -5.71 -10.58 -3.34
C CYS A 134 -4.68 -10.42 -4.47
N LEU A 135 -5.15 -10.51 -5.72
CA LEU A 135 -4.31 -10.32 -6.90
C LEU A 135 -4.34 -8.85 -7.35
N TYR A 136 -3.21 -8.39 -7.88
CA TYR A 136 -3.15 -7.13 -8.61
C TYR A 136 -4.06 -7.18 -9.83
N TRP A 137 -4.67 -6.05 -10.20
CA TRP A 137 -5.74 -6.00 -11.22
C TRP A 137 -5.34 -6.67 -12.53
N HIS A 138 -4.09 -6.53 -12.95
CA HIS A 138 -3.59 -7.11 -14.18
C HIS A 138 -3.58 -8.64 -14.10
N GLU A 139 -3.03 -9.21 -13.02
CA GLU A 139 -3.02 -10.66 -12.77
C GLU A 139 -4.42 -11.22 -12.49
N TYR A 140 -5.27 -10.43 -11.82
CA TYR A 140 -6.67 -10.78 -11.61
C TYR A 140 -7.44 -10.91 -12.94
N GLY A 141 -7.10 -10.07 -13.93
CA GLY A 141 -7.61 -10.16 -15.30
C GLY A 141 -7.07 -11.37 -16.07
N MET A 142 -5.90 -11.90 -15.69
CA MET A 142 -5.32 -13.10 -16.29
C MET A 142 -6.01 -14.37 -15.79
N ARG A 143 -7.02 -14.84 -16.53
CA ARG A 143 -7.79 -16.06 -16.21
C ARG A 143 -6.91 -17.26 -15.84
N ARG A 144 -5.75 -17.42 -16.49
CA ARG A 144 -4.82 -18.51 -16.20
C ARG A 144 -4.24 -18.41 -14.79
N VAL A 145 -3.78 -17.24 -14.36
CA VAL A 145 -3.22 -17.03 -13.02
C VAL A 145 -4.32 -17.13 -11.98
N ARG A 146 -5.44 -16.43 -12.19
CA ARG A 146 -6.58 -16.45 -11.26
C ARG A 146 -7.09 -17.87 -10.98
N ARG A 147 -7.25 -18.69 -12.02
CA ARG A 147 -7.70 -20.08 -11.90
C ARG A 147 -6.73 -20.98 -11.12
N LEU A 148 -5.43 -20.68 -11.07
CA LEU A 148 -4.50 -21.48 -10.26
C LEU A 148 -4.87 -21.40 -8.78
N TYR A 149 -5.16 -20.21 -8.29
CA TYR A 149 -5.55 -19.99 -6.89
C TYR A 149 -6.99 -20.42 -6.61
N GLU A 150 -7.94 -20.15 -7.52
CA GLU A 150 -9.33 -20.61 -7.40
C GLU A 150 -9.40 -22.15 -7.31
N ASN A 151 -8.68 -22.86 -8.19
CA ASN A 151 -8.66 -24.32 -8.20
C ASN A 151 -7.95 -24.93 -6.98
N ALA A 152 -7.12 -24.14 -6.28
CA ALA A 152 -6.50 -24.55 -5.02
C ALA A 152 -7.43 -24.37 -3.81
N GLY A 153 -8.67 -23.91 -4.02
CA GLY A 153 -9.69 -23.73 -2.99
C GLY A 153 -9.65 -22.36 -2.30
N PHE A 154 -8.84 -21.42 -2.80
CA PHE A 154 -8.77 -20.08 -2.22
C PHE A 154 -9.87 -19.16 -2.74
N ARG A 155 -10.32 -18.22 -1.91
CA ARG A 155 -11.10 -17.06 -2.37
C ARG A 155 -10.16 -16.11 -3.10
N VAL A 156 -10.51 -15.66 -4.30
CA VAL A 156 -9.64 -14.76 -5.08
C VAL A 156 -10.34 -13.43 -5.34
N ILE A 157 -9.70 -12.33 -4.94
CA ILE A 157 -10.24 -10.97 -5.05
C ILE A 157 -9.25 -10.02 -5.72
N CYS A 158 -9.73 -8.82 -6.03
CA CYS A 158 -8.94 -7.66 -6.38
C CYS A 158 -9.57 -6.43 -5.72
N HIS A 159 -8.76 -5.55 -5.14
CA HIS A 159 -9.27 -4.33 -4.49
C HIS A 159 -9.77 -3.28 -5.48
N GLY A 160 -9.40 -3.38 -6.75
CA GLY A 160 -9.87 -2.46 -7.79
C GLY A 160 -8.85 -2.23 -8.89
N TYR A 161 -9.27 -1.52 -9.93
CA TYR A 161 -8.38 -1.10 -11.00
C TYR A 161 -7.50 0.06 -10.51
N ARG A 162 -6.18 -0.05 -10.72
CA ARG A 162 -5.23 1.03 -10.37
C ARG A 162 -5.52 2.32 -11.14
N GLY A 163 -6.12 2.20 -12.33
CA GLY A 163 -6.27 3.26 -13.30
C GLY A 163 -5.07 3.38 -14.24
N HIS A 164 -5.28 4.11 -15.33
CA HIS A 164 -4.20 4.49 -16.26
C HIS A 164 -4.12 6.02 -16.29
N TRP A 165 -2.96 6.54 -15.89
CA TRP A 165 -2.77 7.97 -15.61
C TRP A 165 -3.71 8.45 -14.50
N TRP A 166 -4.70 9.29 -14.82
CA TRP A 166 -5.69 9.81 -13.87
C TRP A 166 -7.12 9.32 -14.22
N LYS A 167 -7.24 8.40 -15.19
CA LYS A 167 -8.53 7.91 -15.67
C LYS A 167 -8.84 6.54 -15.09
N ASP A 168 -10.12 6.35 -14.81
CA ASP A 168 -10.72 5.08 -14.38
C ASP A 168 -10.07 4.47 -13.12
N THR A 169 -9.40 5.30 -12.30
CA THR A 169 -8.86 4.88 -11.00
C THR A 169 -10.01 4.51 -10.08
N ASP A 170 -9.95 3.37 -9.39
CA ASP A 170 -10.95 3.01 -8.39
C ASP A 170 -10.81 3.93 -7.16
N PRO A 171 -11.76 4.83 -6.89
CA PRO A 171 -11.63 5.81 -5.80
C PRO A 171 -11.68 5.15 -4.42
N PHE A 172 -12.23 3.93 -4.33
CA PHE A 172 -12.42 3.18 -3.10
C PHE A 172 -11.44 2.01 -2.96
N PHE A 173 -10.34 2.00 -3.71
CA PHE A 173 -9.37 0.90 -3.66
C PHE A 173 -8.85 0.68 -2.22
N LEU A 174 -8.38 1.73 -1.54
CA LEU A 174 -7.90 1.60 -0.16
C LEU A 174 -9.05 1.29 0.83
N ASP A 175 -10.27 1.76 0.60
CA ASP A 175 -11.44 1.42 1.42
C ASP A 175 -11.78 -0.06 1.35
N LYS A 176 -11.75 -0.63 0.14
CA LYS A 176 -11.94 -2.07 -0.09
C LYS A 176 -10.83 -2.86 0.57
N GLN A 177 -9.58 -2.39 0.43
CA GLN A 177 -8.44 -3.00 1.10
C GLN A 177 -8.58 -2.98 2.63
N LEU A 178 -8.92 -1.85 3.24
CA LEU A 178 -9.12 -1.74 4.69
C LEU A 178 -10.28 -2.63 5.16
N SER A 179 -11.39 -2.66 4.42
CA SER A 179 -12.55 -3.51 4.74
C SER A 179 -12.19 -4.99 4.72
N GLU A 180 -11.37 -5.42 3.77
CA GLU A 180 -10.86 -6.80 3.71
C GLU A 180 -9.86 -7.08 4.84
N LEU A 181 -8.92 -6.18 5.10
CA LEU A 181 -7.97 -6.33 6.20
C LEU A 181 -8.69 -6.48 7.54
N ARG A 182 -9.72 -5.65 7.81
CA ARG A 182 -10.52 -5.68 9.04
C ARG A 182 -11.34 -6.96 9.26
N ARG A 183 -11.49 -7.80 8.23
CA ARG A 183 -12.14 -9.13 8.31
C ARG A 183 -11.17 -10.26 8.61
N HIS A 184 -9.91 -10.10 8.21
CA HIS A 184 -8.93 -11.18 8.29
C HIS A 184 -8.11 -11.05 9.56
N ARG A 185 -7.80 -12.18 10.20
CA ARG A 185 -6.91 -12.19 11.37
C ARG A 185 -5.46 -11.92 10.96
N ARG A 186 -5.02 -12.53 9.86
CA ARG A 186 -3.65 -12.46 9.37
C ARG A 186 -3.55 -11.73 8.04
N VAL A 187 -2.42 -11.07 7.83
CA VAL A 187 -2.01 -10.50 6.55
C VAL A 187 -0.68 -11.12 6.14
N ALA A 188 -0.56 -11.58 4.90
CA ALA A 188 0.64 -12.26 4.47
C ALA A 188 1.02 -11.99 3.02
N SER A 189 2.31 -12.18 2.71
CA SER A 189 2.88 -12.01 1.38
C SER A 189 4.21 -12.75 1.27
N ASN A 190 4.66 -13.03 0.05
CA ASN A 190 6.01 -13.51 -0.22
C ASN A 190 7.07 -12.40 -0.32
N ARG A 191 6.66 -11.12 -0.26
CA ARG A 191 7.56 -9.98 -0.09
C ARG A 191 7.01 -8.98 0.92
N LEU A 192 7.90 -8.22 1.55
CA LEU A 192 7.49 -7.05 2.32
C LEU A 192 6.99 -5.97 1.35
N THR A 193 5.75 -5.52 1.54
CA THR A 193 5.06 -4.57 0.65
C THR A 193 4.18 -3.63 1.47
N SER A 194 3.64 -2.57 0.83
CA SER A 194 2.67 -1.66 1.47
C SER A 194 1.49 -2.42 2.11
N ALA A 195 1.01 -3.50 1.49
CA ALA A 195 -0.13 -4.26 1.98
C ALA A 195 0.14 -4.92 3.33
N ILE A 196 1.38 -5.35 3.61
CA ILE A 196 1.78 -5.86 4.93
C ILE A 196 1.70 -4.74 5.97
N PHE A 197 2.29 -3.57 5.70
CA PHE A 197 2.24 -2.44 6.62
C PHE A 197 0.81 -1.96 6.88
N TYR A 198 -0.03 -1.90 5.84
CA TYR A 198 -1.44 -1.56 5.96
C TYR A 198 -2.20 -2.57 6.80
N GLY A 199 -1.95 -3.87 6.61
CA GLY A 199 -2.57 -4.92 7.43
C GLY A 199 -2.15 -4.84 8.89
N ILE A 200 -0.86 -4.62 9.18
CA ILE A 200 -0.38 -4.41 10.55
C ILE A 200 -1.09 -3.20 11.19
N ALA A 201 -1.18 -2.08 10.46
CA ALA A 201 -1.86 -0.88 10.95
C ALA A 201 -3.38 -1.09 11.14
N ALA A 202 -4.00 -2.00 10.39
CA ALA A 202 -5.38 -2.45 10.57
C ALA A 202 -5.52 -3.55 11.66
N GLY A 203 -4.43 -3.90 12.35
CA GLY A 203 -4.40 -4.87 13.45
C GLY A 203 -4.33 -6.33 13.03
N CYS A 204 -3.95 -6.64 11.79
CA CYS A 204 -3.64 -8.01 11.38
C CYS A 204 -2.34 -8.51 12.01
N GLU A 205 -2.26 -9.82 12.22
CA GLU A 205 -1.02 -10.55 12.48
C GLU A 205 -0.23 -10.72 11.15
N PRO A 206 0.99 -10.18 11.00
CA PRO A 206 1.72 -10.23 9.74
C PRO A 206 2.54 -11.51 9.55
N ALA A 207 2.74 -11.88 8.28
CA ALA A 207 3.70 -12.91 7.87
C ALA A 207 4.33 -12.56 6.52
N VAL A 208 5.64 -12.78 6.38
CA VAL A 208 6.36 -12.58 5.11
C VAL A 208 7.24 -13.78 4.83
N TYR A 209 6.77 -14.69 3.97
CA TYR A 209 7.44 -15.97 3.70
C TYR A 209 7.16 -16.54 2.31
N GLY A 210 7.93 -17.56 1.94
CA GLY A 210 7.86 -18.20 0.63
C GLY A 210 8.89 -17.64 -0.35
N ASP A 211 8.84 -18.15 -1.58
CA ASP A 211 9.68 -17.65 -2.67
C ASP A 211 9.28 -16.20 -2.98
N PRO A 212 10.18 -15.21 -2.80
CA PRO A 212 9.89 -13.82 -3.15
C PRO A 212 9.59 -13.63 -4.64
N MET A 213 9.83 -14.65 -5.48
CA MET A 213 9.82 -14.62 -6.93
C MET A 213 10.85 -13.63 -7.47
N ILE A 214 11.18 -13.70 -8.76
CA ILE A 214 12.25 -12.88 -9.35
C ILE A 214 11.69 -12.07 -10.53
N LEU A 215 11.92 -10.75 -10.51
CA LEU A 215 11.74 -9.91 -11.69
C LEU A 215 12.92 -10.15 -12.62
N SER A 216 12.65 -10.33 -13.91
CA SER A 216 13.67 -10.67 -14.91
C SER A 216 14.82 -9.64 -14.99
N ASP A 217 14.55 -8.38 -14.63
CA ASP A 217 15.49 -7.25 -14.63
C ASP A 217 15.38 -6.43 -13.32
N GLU A 218 15.47 -7.09 -12.15
CA GLU A 218 15.44 -6.37 -10.86
C GLU A 218 16.67 -5.47 -10.71
N ASP A 219 16.46 -4.15 -10.68
CA ASP A 219 17.54 -3.20 -10.43
C ASP A 219 17.98 -3.28 -8.95
N PRO A 220 19.23 -3.69 -8.67
CA PRO A 220 19.72 -3.85 -7.31
C PRO A 220 19.79 -2.52 -6.53
N THR A 221 19.78 -1.37 -7.20
CA THR A 221 19.79 -0.04 -6.55
C THR A 221 18.51 0.25 -5.77
N PHE A 222 17.38 -0.33 -6.18
CA PHE A 222 16.11 -0.25 -5.45
C PHE A 222 15.97 -1.35 -4.39
N GLY A 223 17.09 -1.99 -4.04
CA GLY A 223 17.20 -2.92 -2.94
C GLY A 223 16.41 -4.19 -3.18
N GLY A 224 17.04 -5.12 -3.91
CA GLY A 224 16.52 -6.48 -4.05
C GLY A 224 16.25 -7.14 -2.69
N THR A 225 15.50 -8.25 -2.70
CA THR A 225 14.96 -8.93 -1.51
C THR A 225 15.98 -9.12 -0.38
N ALA A 226 17.26 -9.35 -0.70
CA ALA A 226 18.32 -9.49 0.29
C ALA A 226 18.56 -8.24 1.15
N ARG A 227 18.45 -7.03 0.60
CA ARG A 227 18.63 -5.78 1.35
C ARG A 227 17.45 -5.54 2.29
N ILE A 228 16.23 -5.77 1.80
CA ILE A 228 14.99 -5.68 2.60
C ILE A 228 15.05 -6.65 3.78
N ARG A 229 15.44 -7.92 3.55
CA ARG A 229 15.60 -8.92 4.61
C ARG A 229 16.63 -8.53 5.67
N ARG A 230 17.71 -7.84 5.30
CA ARG A 230 18.72 -7.36 6.26
C ARG A 230 18.27 -6.14 7.05
N GLN A 231 17.46 -5.27 6.45
CA GLN A 231 17.04 -4.01 7.07
C GLN A 231 15.79 -4.18 7.95
N TRP A 232 14.92 -5.15 7.64
CA TRP A 232 13.76 -5.51 8.46
C TRP A 232 13.70 -7.02 8.70
N PRO A 233 14.74 -7.64 9.30
CA PRO A 233 14.74 -9.08 9.56
C PRO A 233 13.54 -9.51 10.43
N GLU A 234 13.08 -8.64 11.33
CA GLU A 234 11.98 -8.89 12.27
C GLU A 234 10.64 -9.07 11.56
N LEU A 235 10.48 -8.53 10.35
CA LEU A 235 9.23 -8.63 9.57
C LEU A 235 9.18 -9.86 8.66
N HIS A 236 10.17 -10.75 8.71
CA HIS A 236 10.25 -11.93 7.86
C HIS A 236 10.04 -13.23 8.65
N GLY A 237 9.22 -14.12 8.10
CA GLY A 237 8.86 -15.38 8.72
C GLY A 237 7.37 -15.72 8.55
N GLU A 238 7.02 -16.94 8.90
CA GLU A 238 5.61 -17.40 8.94
C GLU A 238 4.86 -16.80 10.12
N SER A 239 5.57 -16.42 11.17
CA SER A 239 5.08 -15.67 12.31
C SER A 239 6.08 -14.56 12.63
N VAL A 240 5.56 -13.39 12.97
CA VAL A 240 6.31 -12.18 13.28
C VAL A 240 5.80 -11.67 14.62
N ASP A 241 6.69 -11.12 15.45
CA ASP A 241 6.28 -10.50 16.71
C ASP A 241 5.37 -9.28 16.43
N GLN A 242 4.15 -9.33 16.97
CA GLN A 242 3.13 -8.33 16.69
C GLN A 242 3.53 -6.95 17.20
N THR A 243 4.15 -6.88 18.38
CA THR A 243 4.51 -5.60 19.01
C THR A 243 5.56 -4.89 18.15
N THR A 244 6.64 -5.61 17.82
CA THR A 244 7.70 -5.11 16.93
C THR A 244 7.14 -4.71 15.57
N ALA A 245 6.25 -5.53 14.99
CA ALA A 245 5.65 -5.21 13.70
C ALA A 245 4.84 -3.91 13.72
N VAL A 246 4.03 -3.69 14.77
CA VAL A 246 3.23 -2.48 14.93
C VAL A 246 4.12 -1.24 15.04
N GLU A 247 5.20 -1.30 15.80
CA GLU A 247 6.15 -0.19 15.92
C GLU A 247 6.81 0.16 14.58
N ILE A 248 7.28 -0.85 13.85
CA ILE A 248 7.88 -0.66 12.53
C ILE A 248 6.85 -0.10 11.54
N ALA A 249 5.64 -0.66 11.50
CA ALA A 249 4.59 -0.18 10.60
C ALA A 249 4.18 1.26 10.89
N ARG A 250 4.05 1.63 12.17
CA ARG A 250 3.78 3.01 12.59
C ARG A 250 4.86 3.98 12.08
N ALA A 251 6.13 3.58 12.17
CA ALA A 251 7.25 4.38 11.70
C ALA A 251 7.33 4.47 10.16
N GLU A 252 7.13 3.37 9.44
CA GLU A 252 7.23 3.33 7.97
C GLU A 252 6.03 4.02 7.30
N LEU A 253 4.82 3.90 7.86
CA LEU A 253 3.62 4.61 7.40
C LEU A 253 3.55 6.07 7.85
N GLY A 254 4.38 6.46 8.82
CA GLY A 254 4.39 7.81 9.38
C GLY A 254 3.05 8.21 10.01
N THR A 255 2.41 7.28 10.74
CA THR A 255 1.12 7.53 11.40
C THR A 255 1.18 8.73 12.36
N ASP A 256 2.34 8.97 12.98
CA ASP A 256 2.58 10.10 13.88
C ASP A 256 2.94 11.41 13.17
N HIS A 257 3.09 11.35 11.84
CA HIS A 257 3.41 12.51 11.00
C HIS A 257 2.20 12.98 10.18
N ARG A 258 1.01 12.45 10.45
CA ARG A 258 -0.22 12.92 9.80
C ARG A 258 -0.44 14.38 10.11
N CYS A 259 -0.57 15.18 9.06
CA CYS A 259 -1.01 16.55 9.16
C CYS A 259 -2.49 16.60 9.58
N THR A 260 -2.88 17.67 10.29
CA THR A 260 -4.30 18.04 10.46
C THR A 260 -4.95 18.35 9.10
N PRO A 261 -6.29 18.38 8.99
CA PRO A 261 -6.97 18.74 7.74
C PRO A 261 -6.51 20.08 7.15
N ALA A 262 -6.34 21.10 7.98
CA ALA A 262 -5.91 22.43 7.55
C ALA A 262 -4.46 22.45 7.03
N GLU A 263 -3.52 21.85 7.77
CA GLU A 263 -2.12 21.71 7.35
C GLU A 263 -2.00 20.91 6.04
N LEU A 264 -2.78 19.83 5.92
CA LEU A 264 -2.79 19.02 4.72
C LEU A 264 -3.33 19.82 3.53
N ARG A 265 -4.40 20.62 3.69
CA ARG A 265 -4.92 21.49 2.61
C ARG A 265 -3.87 22.49 2.15
N GLU A 266 -3.13 23.11 3.05
CA GLU A 266 -2.02 24.01 2.69
C GLU A 266 -0.96 23.29 1.85
N LEU A 267 -0.49 22.13 2.31
CA LEU A 267 0.54 21.35 1.63
C LEU A 267 0.10 20.82 0.26
N LEU A 268 -1.18 20.46 0.12
CA LEU A 268 -1.75 19.95 -1.13
C LEU A 268 -2.15 21.07 -2.10
N GLY A 269 -2.21 22.33 -1.65
CA GLY A 269 -2.63 23.48 -2.45
C GLY A 269 -4.15 23.67 -2.52
N TRP A 270 -4.87 23.24 -1.49
CA TRP A 270 -6.34 23.23 -1.36
C TRP A 270 -6.88 24.22 -0.34
N ALA A 271 -6.03 25.08 0.22
CA ALA A 271 -6.39 26.02 1.30
C ALA A 271 -7.58 26.94 0.98
N ASN A 272 -7.74 27.33 -0.29
CA ASN A 272 -8.81 28.25 -0.73
C ASN A 272 -10.05 27.54 -1.30
N LEU A 273 -10.13 26.21 -1.22
CA LEU A 273 -11.31 25.46 -1.66
C LEU A 273 -12.36 25.46 -0.55
N GLN A 274 -13.64 25.46 -0.90
CA GLN A 274 -14.73 25.34 0.08
C GLN A 274 -14.88 23.87 0.50
N GLU A 275 -15.35 23.64 1.73
CA GLU A 275 -15.80 22.31 2.16
C GLU A 275 -17.12 21.99 1.47
N ASP A 276 -17.34 20.71 1.15
CA ASP A 276 -18.65 20.29 0.68
C ASP A 276 -19.60 20.32 1.87
N ASP A 277 -20.71 21.08 1.75
CA ASP A 277 -21.78 21.03 2.74
C ASP A 277 -22.32 19.59 2.79
N VAL A 278 -22.13 18.93 3.92
CA VAL A 278 -22.74 17.61 4.19
C VAL A 278 -24.22 17.88 4.42
N ASP A 279 -25.05 17.76 3.38
CA ASP A 279 -26.50 17.76 3.53
C ASP A 279 -26.89 16.57 4.46
N ASP A 280 -27.46 16.92 5.63
CA ASP A 280 -28.02 16.01 6.65
C ASP A 280 -29.15 15.11 6.12
#